data_AF-A0A6J4REL4-F1
#
_entry.id   AF-A0A6J4REL4-F1
#
_cell.length_a   1.000
_cell.length_b   1.000
_cell.length_c   1.000
_cell.angle_alpha   90.00
_cell.angle_beta   90.00
_cell.angle_gamma   90.00
#
_symmetry.space_group_name_H-M   'P 1'
#
loop_
_entity.id
_entity.type
_entity.pdbx_description
1 polymer ?
#
loop_
_entity_poly.entity_id
_entity_poly.type
_entity_poly.pdbx_seq_one_letter_code
_entity_poly.pdbx_strand_id
1 'polypeptide(L)'
;MDLLMVRERETGRFLYTERLERRAGETSWEYVRRSVRREAHIRARFAGDGQQVIMGWGADSVEDFLKSYPEYGPVPDGTPDAQAGGRPGRPEGESVDR
;
A
#
# COMPACT_ATOMS: atom_id res chain seq x y z
N MET A 1 9.51 0.94 -10.44
CA MET A 1 8.65 -0.26 -10.40
C MET A 1 7.51 0.00 -9.41
N ASP A 2 6.58 -0.92 -9.22
CA ASP A 2 5.62 -0.85 -8.10
C ASP A 2 5.62 -2.16 -7.31
N LEU A 3 5.16 -2.09 -6.06
CA LEU A 3 5.02 -3.25 -5.17
C LEU A 3 3.59 -3.48 -4.75
N LEU A 4 3.20 -4.75 -4.65
CA LEU A 4 2.03 -5.22 -3.94
C LEU A 4 2.50 -6.02 -2.73
N MET A 5 2.04 -5.63 -1.55
CA MET A 5 2.54 -6.16 -0.29
C MET A 5 1.38 -6.56 0.62
N VAL A 6 1.62 -7.53 1.50
CA VAL A 6 0.72 -7.84 2.62
C VAL A 6 1.50 -7.74 3.91
N ARG A 7 0.96 -6.97 4.85
CA ARG A 7 1.50 -6.73 6.18
C ARG A 7 0.57 -7.30 7.24
N GLU A 8 1.12 -7.96 8.24
CA GLU A 8 0.41 -8.29 9.48
C GLU A 8 0.36 -7.03 10.36
N ARG A 9 -0.85 -6.63 10.77
CA ARG A 9 -1.07 -5.37 11.49
C ARG A 9 -0.45 -5.37 12.88
N GLU A 10 -0.52 -6.51 13.58
CA GLU A 10 -0.10 -6.65 14.97
C GLU A 10 1.42 -6.51 15.12
N THR A 11 2.18 -7.22 14.29
CA THR A 11 3.65 -7.24 14.37
C THR A 11 4.31 -6.24 13.42
N GLY A 12 3.57 -5.76 12.42
CA GLY A 12 4.10 -5.00 11.31
C GLY A 12 4.95 -5.81 10.33
N ARG A 13 4.93 -7.14 10.44
CA ARG A 13 5.70 -8.02 9.56
C ARG A 13 5.09 -8.07 8.15
N PHE A 14 5.93 -7.97 7.13
CA PHE A 14 5.52 -8.25 5.76
C PHE A 14 5.45 -9.78 5.53
N LEU A 15 4.26 -10.24 5.18
CA LEU A 15 3.93 -11.65 4.90
C LEU A 15 4.06 -12.01 3.42
N TYR A 16 3.90 -11.01 2.55
CA TYR A 16 3.92 -11.18 1.10
C TYR A 16 4.44 -9.93 0.41
N THR A 17 5.23 -10.12 -0.64
CA THR A 17 5.69 -9.05 -1.53
C THR A 17 5.69 -9.55 -2.97
N GLU A 18 5.15 -8.75 -3.87
CA GLU A 18 5.12 -9.00 -5.31
C GLU A 18 5.52 -7.73 -6.04
N ARG A 19 6.43 -7.87 -7.02
CA ARG A 19 6.79 -6.79 -7.92
C ARG A 19 5.79 -6.70 -9.05
N LEU A 20 5.28 -5.49 -9.27
CA LEU A 20 4.42 -5.17 -10.39
C LEU A 20 5.23 -4.39 -11.41
N GLU A 21 5.66 -5.11 -12.44
CA GLU A 21 6.41 -4.53 -13.55
C GLU A 21 5.47 -4.18 -14.70
N ARG A 22 5.77 -3.08 -15.40
CA ARG A 22 5.11 -2.73 -16.64
C ARG A 22 5.55 -3.66 -17.76
N ARG A 23 4.61 -4.12 -18.58
CA ARG A 23 4.91 -4.95 -19.75
C ARG A 23 5.26 -4.05 -20.95
N ALA A 24 6.08 -4.57 -21.86
CA ALA A 24 6.40 -3.86 -23.09
C ALA A 24 5.12 -3.57 -23.89
N GLY A 25 4.92 -2.30 -24.28
CA GLY A 25 3.72 -1.86 -25.01
C GLY A 25 2.45 -1.70 -24.16
N GLU A 26 2.50 -1.96 -22.85
CA GLU A 26 1.35 -1.78 -21.96
C GLU A 26 1.07 -0.30 -21.72
N THR A 27 -0.17 0.13 -21.95
CA THR A 27 -0.58 1.49 -21.61
C THR A 27 -0.67 1.67 -20.10
N SER A 28 -0.53 2.92 -19.62
CA SER A 28 -0.69 3.22 -18.19
C SER A 28 -2.04 2.75 -17.62
N TRP A 29 -3.12 2.80 -18.41
CA TRP A 29 -4.44 2.35 -17.96
C TRP A 29 -4.58 0.83 -17.89
N GLU A 30 -4.01 0.09 -18.85
CA GLU A 30 -3.97 -1.38 -18.80
C GLU A 30 -3.17 -1.87 -17.60
N TYR A 31 -2.04 -1.22 -17.34
CA TYR A 31 -1.21 -1.46 -16.17
C TYR A 31 -2.02 -1.29 -14.87
N VAL A 32 -2.67 -0.14 -14.68
CA VAL A 32 -3.49 0.13 -13.49
C VAL A 32 -4.60 -0.91 -13.31
N ARG A 33 -5.34 -1.25 -14.38
CA ARG A 33 -6.41 -2.26 -14.30
C ARG A 33 -5.87 -3.64 -13.90
N ARG A 34 -4.72 -4.03 -14.42
CA ARG A 34 -4.08 -5.30 -14.07
C ARG A 34 -3.64 -5.31 -12.61
N SER A 35 -3.00 -4.25 -12.15
CA SER A 35 -2.54 -4.11 -10.77
C SER A 35 -3.71 -4.13 -9.78
N VAL A 36 -4.81 -3.42 -10.07
CA VAL A 36 -6.01 -3.44 -9.21
C VAL A 36 -6.67 -4.82 -9.18
N ARG A 37 -6.76 -5.53 -10.31
CA ARG A 37 -7.26 -6.92 -10.32
C ARG A 37 -6.38 -7.86 -9.50
N ARG A 38 -5.05 -7.65 -9.57
CA ARG A 38 -4.09 -8.44 -8.79
C ARG A 38 -4.23 -8.15 -7.29
N GLU A 39 -4.35 -6.89 -6.92
CA GLU A 39 -4.61 -6.45 -5.55
C GLU A 39 -5.90 -7.06 -4.99
N ALA A 40 -7.00 -7.04 -5.75
CA ALA A 40 -8.26 -7.69 -5.37
C ALA A 40 -8.10 -9.20 -5.14
N HIS A 41 -7.33 -9.90 -5.99
CA HIS A 41 -7.04 -11.32 -5.82
C HIS A 41 -6.23 -11.60 -4.54
N ILE A 42 -5.21 -10.79 -4.27
CA ILE A 42 -4.42 -10.91 -3.04
C ILE A 42 -5.28 -10.59 -1.81
N ARG A 43 -6.11 -9.56 -1.87
CA ARG A 43 -7.05 -9.22 -0.78
C ARG A 43 -8.00 -10.37 -0.46
N ALA A 44 -8.53 -11.06 -1.47
CA ALA A 44 -9.38 -12.23 -1.26
C ALA A 44 -8.61 -13.41 -0.61
N ARG A 45 -7.32 -13.57 -0.92
CA ARG A 45 -6.47 -14.62 -0.33
C ARG A 45 -6.06 -14.32 1.11
N PHE A 46 -5.88 -13.05 1.46
CA PHE A 46 -5.44 -12.60 2.78
C PHE A 46 -6.57 -11.89 3.54
N ALA A 47 -7.80 -12.43 3.47
CA ALA A 47 -9.01 -11.78 3.97
C ALA A 47 -9.17 -11.81 5.51
N GLY A 48 -8.12 -12.14 6.28
CA GLY A 48 -8.21 -12.12 7.74
C GLY A 48 -8.05 -10.70 8.31
N ASP A 49 -8.70 -10.45 9.44
CA ASP A 49 -8.81 -9.11 10.05
C ASP A 49 -7.45 -8.49 10.46
N GLY A 50 -6.44 -9.35 10.67
CA GLY A 50 -5.07 -8.98 11.02
C GLY A 50 -4.19 -8.64 9.82
N GLN A 51 -4.64 -8.82 8.58
CA GLN A 51 -3.83 -8.54 7.39
C GLN A 51 -4.21 -7.21 6.73
N GLN A 52 -3.20 -6.52 6.21
CA GLN A 52 -3.32 -5.28 5.46
C GLN A 52 -2.65 -5.45 4.09
N VAL A 53 -3.41 -5.29 3.02
CA VAL A 53 -2.89 -5.24 1.65
C VAL A 53 -2.49 -3.81 1.31
N ILE A 54 -1.29 -3.62 0.76
CA ILE A 54 -0.69 -2.32 0.50
C ILE A 54 -0.16 -2.29 -0.94
N MET A 55 -0.48 -1.21 -1.66
CA MET A 55 0.12 -0.90 -2.97
C MET A 55 1.19 0.17 -2.79
N GLY A 56 2.45 -0.24 -2.93
CA GLY A 56 3.62 0.65 -2.93
C GLY A 56 3.90 1.17 -4.34
N TRP A 57 3.20 2.22 -4.76
CA TRP A 57 3.45 2.87 -6.04
C TRP A 57 4.81 3.57 -6.03
N GLY A 58 5.63 3.35 -7.05
CA GLY A 58 6.97 3.90 -7.20
C GLY A 58 8.03 3.27 -6.30
N ALA A 59 7.69 2.22 -5.54
CA ALA A 59 8.65 1.52 -4.69
C ALA A 59 9.26 0.33 -5.42
N ASP A 60 10.59 0.19 -5.35
CA ASP A 60 11.32 -0.94 -5.93
C ASP A 60 11.59 -2.06 -4.91
N SER A 61 11.56 -1.72 -3.61
CA SER A 61 11.79 -2.63 -2.48
C SER A 61 10.93 -2.25 -1.25
N VAL A 62 10.81 -3.16 -0.29
CA VAL A 62 10.13 -2.87 1.00
C VAL A 62 10.92 -1.81 1.76
N GLU A 63 12.24 -1.88 1.71
CA GLU A 63 13.14 -0.91 2.34
C GLU A 63 12.93 0.50 1.78
N ASP A 64 12.81 0.64 0.45
CA ASP A 64 12.55 1.93 -0.18
C ASP A 64 11.15 2.46 0.14
N PHE A 65 10.16 1.55 0.20
CA PHE A 65 8.83 1.89 0.67
C PHE A 65 8.85 2.41 2.12
N LEU A 66 9.53 1.71 3.03
CA LEU A 66 9.61 2.08 4.45
C LEU A 66 10.40 3.36 4.72
N LYS A 67 11.35 3.73 3.85
CA LYS A 67 11.99 5.06 3.94
C LYS A 67 10.99 6.19 3.76
N SER A 68 9.98 5.99 2.92
CA SER A 68 8.94 6.98 2.62
C SER A 68 7.75 6.88 3.58
N TYR A 69 7.45 5.67 4.05
CA TYR A 69 6.30 5.35 4.89
C TYR A 69 6.71 4.51 6.11
N PRO A 70 7.48 5.09 7.05
CA PRO A 70 8.02 4.38 8.20
C PRO A 70 6.93 3.83 9.15
N GLU A 71 5.72 4.39 9.13
CA GLU A 71 4.58 3.95 9.93
C GLU A 71 4.10 2.52 9.60
N TYR A 72 4.50 1.99 8.44
CA TYR A 72 4.23 0.60 8.06
C TYR A 72 5.34 -0.37 8.51
N GLY A 73 6.36 0.12 9.22
CA GLY A 73 7.43 -0.71 9.76
C GLY A 73 6.97 -1.70 10.84
N PRO A 74 7.90 -2.51 11.36
CA PRO A 74 7.65 -3.40 12.48
C PRO A 74 7.11 -2.62 13.69
N VAL A 75 6.08 -3.16 14.33
CA VAL A 75 5.58 -2.61 15.59
C VAL A 75 6.46 -3.16 16.71
N PRO A 76 7.12 -2.33 17.52
CA PRO A 76 7.86 -2.82 18.67
C PRO A 76 6.88 -3.47 19.65
N ASP A 77 7.21 -4.67 20.13
CA ASP A 77 6.46 -5.40 21.15
C ASP A 77 6.10 -4.45 22.31
N GLY A 78 4.79 -4.13 22.44
CA GLY A 78 4.26 -3.35 23.58
C GLY A 78 3.63 -1.99 23.29
N THR A 79 3.38 -1.60 22.03
CA THR A 79 2.54 -0.42 21.74
C THR A 79 1.21 -0.82 21.08
N PRO A 80 0.12 -1.02 21.86
CA PRO A 80 -1.21 -0.98 21.28
C PRO A 80 -1.52 0.48 20.88
N ASP A 81 -2.23 0.63 19.75
CA ASP A 81 -2.69 1.89 19.16
C ASP A 81 -1.69 2.71 18.32
N ALA A 82 -1.57 2.32 17.04
CA ALA A 82 -1.58 3.30 15.95
C ALA A 82 -2.91 3.12 15.19
N GLN A 83 -3.88 3.95 15.55
CA GLN A 83 -5.24 3.99 15.04
C GLN A 83 -5.32 3.82 13.52
N ALA A 84 -6.24 2.94 13.12
CA ALA A 84 -6.82 2.92 11.80
C ALA A 84 -7.36 4.32 11.42
N GLY A 85 -7.02 4.79 10.21
CA GLY A 85 -7.85 5.79 9.51
C GLY A 85 -7.29 7.20 9.42
N GLY A 86 -6.09 7.39 8.86
CA GLY A 86 -5.65 8.67 8.31
C GLY A 86 -6.07 8.83 6.84
N ARG A 87 -7.29 9.32 6.60
CA ARG A 87 -7.72 9.84 5.29
C ARG A 87 -6.68 10.87 4.81
N PRO A 88 -6.16 10.85 3.57
CA PRO A 88 -5.40 12.00 3.08
C PRO A 88 -6.37 13.18 3.08
N GLY A 89 -6.07 14.19 3.90
CA GLY A 89 -6.79 15.45 3.95
C GLY A 89 -6.83 16.02 2.55
N ARG A 90 -8.03 16.03 1.97
CA ARG A 90 -8.37 16.82 0.79
C ARG A 90 -8.04 18.28 1.13
N PRO A 91 -7.14 18.97 0.43
CA PRO A 91 -7.08 20.41 0.57
C PRO A 91 -8.42 20.98 0.09
N GLU A 92 -9.10 21.62 1.04
CA GLU A 92 -10.36 22.32 0.83
C GLU A 92 -10.19 23.45 -0.18
N GLY A 93 -11.25 23.73 -0.91
CA GLY A 93 -11.26 24.58 -2.08
C GLY A 93 -10.72 25.98 -1.82
N GLU A 94 -9.78 26.39 -2.67
CA GLU A 94 -9.53 27.80 -2.94
C GLU A 94 -10.76 28.35 -3.67
N SER A 95 -11.62 29.03 -2.92
CA SER A 95 -12.64 29.90 -3.46
C SER A 95 -11.99 31.28 -3.60
N VAL A 96 -11.53 31.64 -4.80
CA VAL A 96 -11.25 33.05 -5.11
C VAL A 96 -12.50 33.64 -5.75
N ASP A 97 -13.24 34.41 -4.96
CA ASP A 97 -14.17 35.42 -5.44
C ASP A 97 -13.52 36.79 -5.21
N ARG A 98 -13.05 37.40 -6.30
CA ARG A 98 -13.15 38.84 -6.61
C ARG A 98 -12.58 39.19 -7.98
#